data_AF-D0NAH8-F1
#
_entry.id   AF-D0NAH8-F1
#
_cell.length_a   1.000
_cell.length_b   1.000
_cell.length_c   1.000
_cell.angle_alpha   90.00
_cell.angle_beta   90.00
_cell.angle_gamma   90.00
#
_symmetry.space_group_name_H-M   'P 1'
#
loop_
_entity.id
_entity.type
_entity.pdbx_description
1 polymer ?
#
loop_
_entity_poly.entity_id
_entity_poly.type
_entity_poly.pdbx_seq_one_letter_code
_entity_poly.pdbx_strand_id
1 'polypeptide(L)'
;MATQRQAVPQHEWEQRHTQALRDTAESLQLGRATAHTLSMQAEQLGRSEGMVDETQATVDMSKRVLRGMTWSGWFYNKLSTTPQLSNSKEIAMGFICPECKVKFQSAEQLGTHYGNSYEDVHDKFLRDLVPQLTELKQQSLALGSALDTQNEQLGRLDSKIGRVHHDMKKVGIQANKIMGKKAPVVFRFRCAFQEAQSRRFLRDVDGEALLSADVVVDGCTFRAYTLGDDSDVWGFQSEKSSNFLGVNRYGNLKVQGADFNSYEHFLVESKASTPLFCLSSYFGLGGWVTSKEPLSDSKLSIIRGTPENKPAAARFRVVNLEDGIHDAPR
;
A
#
# COMPACT_ATOMS: atom_id res chain seq x y z
N MET A 1 -47.75 44.53 -19.96
CA MET A 1 -47.92 43.12 -20.33
C MET A 1 -47.96 42.31 -19.06
N ALA A 2 -49.09 41.67 -18.73
CA ALA A 2 -49.24 40.90 -17.49
C ALA A 2 -48.98 39.42 -17.78
N THR A 3 -48.05 38.81 -17.03
CA THR A 3 -47.71 37.39 -17.18
C THR A 3 -48.85 36.54 -16.62
N GLN A 4 -49.66 35.94 -17.48
CA GLN A 4 -50.63 34.91 -17.07
C GLN A 4 -49.87 33.70 -16.52
N ARG A 5 -49.88 33.53 -15.20
CA ARG A 5 -49.55 32.25 -14.57
C ARG A 5 -50.64 31.25 -14.93
N GLN A 6 -50.34 30.31 -15.83
CA GLN A 6 -51.21 29.18 -16.08
C GLN A 6 -51.35 28.35 -14.80
N ALA A 7 -52.58 28.22 -14.31
CA ALA A 7 -52.87 27.32 -13.20
C ALA A 7 -52.81 25.88 -13.70
N VAL A 8 -51.94 25.06 -13.11
CA VAL A 8 -51.83 23.63 -13.43
C VAL A 8 -53.15 22.93 -13.02
N PRO A 9 -53.77 22.11 -13.88
CA PRO A 9 -54.98 21.37 -13.53
C PRO A 9 -54.76 20.48 -12.31
N GLN A 10 -55.69 20.50 -11.36
CA GLN A 10 -55.55 19.79 -10.08
C GLN A 10 -55.26 18.28 -10.23
N HIS A 11 -55.89 17.63 -11.22
CA HIS A 11 -55.64 16.23 -11.56
C HIS A 11 -54.19 15.95 -12.01
N GLU A 12 -53.55 16.88 -12.74
CA GLU A 12 -52.15 16.75 -13.13
C GLU A 12 -51.22 16.93 -11.93
N TRP A 13 -51.59 17.78 -10.97
CA TRP A 13 -50.87 17.94 -9.71
C TRP A 13 -50.95 16.67 -8.84
N GLU A 14 -52.12 16.05 -8.71
CA GLU A 14 -52.34 14.80 -7.97
C GLU A 14 -51.57 13.60 -8.58
N GLN A 15 -51.48 13.55 -9.92
CA GLN A 15 -50.65 12.55 -10.60
C GLN A 15 -49.15 12.76 -10.32
N ARG A 16 -48.65 13.99 -10.44
CA ARG A 16 -47.25 14.33 -10.12
C ARG A 16 -46.92 14.09 -8.65
N HIS A 17 -47.85 14.38 -7.73
CA HIS A 17 -47.75 14.09 -6.31
C HIS A 17 -47.57 12.59 -6.03
N THR A 18 -48.44 11.76 -6.61
CA THR A 18 -48.38 10.30 -6.45
C THR A 18 -47.10 9.72 -7.05
N GLN A 19 -46.62 10.27 -8.17
CA GLN A 19 -45.36 9.83 -8.78
C GLN A 19 -44.16 10.21 -7.91
N ALA A 20 -44.05 11.47 -7.46
CA ALA A 20 -42.94 11.93 -6.62
C ALA A 20 -42.81 11.14 -5.30
N LEU A 21 -43.94 10.77 -4.68
CA LEU A 21 -43.94 9.91 -3.49
C LEU A 21 -43.44 8.48 -3.79
N ARG A 22 -43.80 7.91 -4.95
CA ARG A 22 -43.30 6.59 -5.38
C ARG A 22 -41.80 6.64 -5.66
N ASP A 23 -41.35 7.60 -6.47
CA ASP A 23 -39.93 7.76 -6.83
C ASP A 23 -39.06 7.96 -5.58
N THR A 24 -39.56 8.70 -4.57
CA THR A 24 -38.88 8.90 -3.28
C THR A 24 -38.87 7.64 -2.43
N ALA A 25 -39.99 6.91 -2.36
CA ALA A 25 -40.07 5.64 -1.62
C ALA A 25 -39.16 4.54 -2.23
N GLU A 26 -39.11 4.44 -3.56
CA GLU A 26 -38.19 3.56 -4.29
C GLU A 26 -36.73 3.96 -4.03
N SER A 27 -36.42 5.25 -4.06
CA SER A 27 -35.09 5.78 -3.73
C SER A 27 -34.67 5.47 -2.29
N LEU A 28 -35.59 5.57 -1.32
CA LEU A 28 -35.35 5.19 0.08
C LEU A 28 -35.16 3.68 0.25
N GLN A 29 -35.92 2.85 -0.47
CA GLN A 29 -35.73 1.40 -0.45
C GLN A 29 -34.37 1.01 -1.03
N LEU A 30 -33.96 1.62 -2.15
CA LEU A 30 -32.65 1.44 -2.75
C LEU A 30 -31.53 1.93 -1.81
N GLY A 31 -31.71 3.08 -1.15
CA GLY A 31 -30.79 3.61 -0.15
C GLY A 31 -30.57 2.66 1.03
N ARG A 32 -31.65 2.10 1.59
CA ARG A 32 -31.60 1.08 2.66
C ARG A 32 -30.90 -0.21 2.21
N ALA A 33 -31.19 -0.70 1.00
CA ALA A 33 -30.52 -1.88 0.43
C ALA A 33 -29.02 -1.64 0.18
N THR A 34 -28.66 -0.43 -0.26
CA THR A 34 -27.26 -0.01 -0.43
C THR A 34 -26.55 0.07 0.92
N ALA A 35 -27.18 0.66 1.94
CA ALA A 35 -26.62 0.73 3.30
C ALA A 35 -26.37 -0.65 3.91
N HIS A 36 -27.31 -1.59 3.72
CA HIS A 36 -27.12 -2.99 4.12
C HIS A 36 -25.93 -3.63 3.39
N THR A 37 -25.80 -3.40 2.09
CA THR A 37 -24.68 -3.91 1.28
C THR A 37 -23.34 -3.34 1.73
N LEU A 38 -23.26 -2.03 2.01
CA LEU A 38 -22.06 -1.41 2.58
C LEU A 38 -21.73 -1.97 3.97
N SER A 39 -22.72 -2.24 4.82
CA SER A 39 -22.50 -2.88 6.13
C SER A 39 -21.84 -4.26 5.99
N MET A 40 -22.33 -5.09 5.06
CA MET A 40 -21.73 -6.39 4.74
C MET A 40 -20.31 -6.25 4.18
N GLN A 41 -20.05 -5.25 3.33
CA GLN A 41 -18.71 -4.98 2.81
C GLN A 41 -17.74 -4.50 3.89
N ALA A 42 -18.18 -3.65 4.82
CA ALA A 42 -17.37 -3.23 5.97
C ALA A 42 -16.98 -4.43 6.86
N GLU A 43 -17.89 -5.38 7.08
CA GLU A 43 -17.57 -6.60 7.81
C GLU A 43 -16.54 -7.47 7.06
N GLN A 44 -16.69 -7.63 5.74
CA GLN A 44 -15.72 -8.36 4.92
C GLN A 44 -14.33 -7.69 4.91
N LEU A 45 -14.26 -6.35 4.88
CA LEU A 45 -13.02 -5.60 5.02
C LEU A 45 -12.40 -5.79 6.41
N GLY A 46 -13.20 -5.73 7.48
CA GLY A 46 -12.72 -5.99 8.85
C GLY A 46 -12.18 -7.41 9.04
N ARG A 47 -12.84 -8.43 8.50
CA ARG A 47 -12.33 -9.82 8.47
C ARG A 47 -11.03 -9.93 7.67
N SER A 48 -10.94 -9.23 6.53
CA SER A 48 -9.74 -9.21 5.69
C SER A 48 -8.56 -8.52 6.40
N GLU A 49 -8.81 -7.42 7.12
CA GLU A 49 -7.82 -6.76 7.96
C GLU A 49 -7.30 -7.72 9.04
N GLY A 50 -8.21 -8.37 9.79
CA GLY A 50 -7.83 -9.37 10.80
C GLY A 50 -6.92 -10.49 10.26
N MET A 51 -7.19 -11.01 9.06
CA MET A 51 -6.31 -12.01 8.42
C MET A 51 -4.93 -11.43 8.03
N VAL A 52 -4.88 -10.17 7.57
CA VAL A 52 -3.61 -9.49 7.23
C VAL A 52 -2.79 -9.21 8.50
N ASP A 53 -3.43 -8.87 9.62
CA ASP A 53 -2.80 -8.73 10.94
C ASP A 53 -2.20 -10.04 11.45
N GLU A 54 -2.97 -11.13 11.41
CA GLU A 54 -2.50 -12.47 11.79
C GLU A 54 -1.34 -12.94 10.89
N THR A 55 -1.42 -12.66 9.59
CA THR A 55 -0.33 -12.96 8.64
C THR A 55 0.92 -12.13 8.95
N GLN A 56 0.80 -10.83 9.24
CA GLN A 56 1.93 -9.98 9.64
C GLN A 56 2.58 -10.51 10.93
N ALA A 57 1.79 -10.85 11.95
CA ALA A 57 2.30 -11.40 13.20
C ALA A 57 3.03 -12.74 12.99
N THR A 58 2.49 -13.61 12.12
CA THR A 58 3.10 -14.90 11.75
C THR A 58 4.41 -14.71 10.97
N VAL A 59 4.45 -13.76 10.04
CA VAL A 59 5.65 -13.39 9.28
C VAL A 59 6.73 -12.81 10.20
N ASP A 60 6.38 -11.93 11.14
CA ASP A 60 7.33 -11.37 12.09
C ASP A 60 7.85 -12.39 13.10
N MET A 61 7.01 -13.34 13.52
CA MET A 61 7.44 -14.49 14.31
C MET A 61 8.39 -15.39 13.50
N SER A 62 8.10 -15.62 12.22
CA SER A 62 8.96 -16.40 11.33
C SER A 62 10.32 -15.72 11.10
N LYS A 63 10.36 -14.40 10.86
CA LYS A 63 11.62 -13.62 10.85
C LYS A 63 12.38 -13.77 12.17
N ARG A 64 11.70 -13.71 13.33
CA ARG A 64 12.32 -13.86 14.65
C ARG A 64 12.93 -15.25 14.82
N VAL A 65 12.23 -16.31 14.40
CA VAL A 65 12.71 -17.71 14.45
C VAL A 65 13.89 -17.91 13.51
N LEU A 66 13.77 -17.55 12.23
CA LEU A 66 14.86 -17.66 11.23
C LEU A 66 16.11 -16.89 11.66
N ARG A 67 15.93 -15.67 12.19
CA ARG A 67 17.03 -14.89 12.78
C ARG A 67 17.66 -15.61 13.98
N GLY A 68 16.83 -16.23 14.84
CA GLY A 68 17.27 -17.01 16.00
C GLY A 68 18.09 -18.26 15.68
N MET A 69 17.97 -18.79 14.46
CA MET A 69 18.81 -19.88 13.94
C MET A 69 20.25 -19.44 13.59
N THR A 70 20.56 -18.14 13.71
CA THR A 70 21.91 -17.59 13.56
C THR A 70 22.44 -17.05 14.88
N TRP A 71 23.73 -17.24 15.18
CA TRP A 71 24.36 -16.79 16.43
C TRP A 71 24.14 -15.29 16.71
N SER A 72 24.41 -14.42 15.72
CA SER A 72 24.22 -12.98 15.87
C SER A 72 22.74 -12.58 16.02
N GLY A 73 21.84 -13.32 15.36
CA GLY A 73 20.40 -13.07 15.42
C GLY A 73 19.73 -13.51 16.73
N TRP A 74 20.23 -14.57 17.38
CA TRP A 74 19.81 -14.97 18.73
C TRP A 74 20.02 -13.84 19.75
N PHE A 75 21.15 -13.14 19.68
CA PHE A 75 21.46 -12.02 20.58
C PHE A 75 20.49 -10.84 20.39
N TYR A 76 20.16 -10.51 19.12
CA TYR A 76 19.17 -9.47 18.83
C TYR A 76 17.75 -9.88 19.26
N ASN A 77 17.37 -11.15 19.12
CA ASN A 77 16.09 -11.65 19.64
C ASN A 77 15.94 -11.40 21.14
N LYS A 78 17.00 -11.64 21.92
CA LYS A 78 17.03 -11.42 23.38
C LYS A 78 16.86 -9.93 23.77
N LEU A 79 17.16 -9.01 22.86
CA LEU A 79 17.07 -7.55 23.05
C LEU A 79 15.84 -6.91 22.39
N SER A 80 14.95 -7.68 21.75
CA SER A 80 13.78 -7.14 21.06
C SER A 80 12.46 -7.65 21.65
N THR A 81 11.59 -6.71 22.01
CA THR A 81 10.26 -6.93 22.58
C THR A 81 9.43 -7.89 21.74
N THR A 82 8.71 -8.79 22.39
CA THR A 82 7.77 -9.71 21.73
C THR A 82 6.55 -8.92 21.24
N PRO A 83 6.08 -9.10 19.98
CA PRO A 83 4.82 -8.51 19.53
C PRO A 83 3.64 -9.00 20.38
N GLN A 84 2.70 -8.11 20.70
CA GLN A 84 1.44 -8.46 21.37
C GLN A 84 0.27 -8.35 20.39
N LEU A 85 -0.65 -9.31 20.43
CA LEU A 85 -1.98 -9.14 19.84
C LEU A 85 -2.84 -8.27 20.78
N SER A 86 -3.58 -7.32 20.21
CA SER A 86 -4.53 -6.46 20.93
C SER A 86 -5.95 -6.63 20.39
N ASN A 87 -6.92 -6.90 21.27
CA ASN A 87 -8.33 -7.00 20.92
C ASN A 87 -8.97 -5.62 20.66
N SER A 88 -10.00 -5.59 19.81
CA SER A 88 -10.73 -4.37 19.44
C SER A 88 -11.62 -3.83 20.58
N LYS A 89 -12.02 -2.56 20.45
CA LYS A 89 -13.02 -1.92 21.33
C LYS A 89 -14.33 -1.73 20.58
N GLU A 90 -15.41 -2.15 21.23
CA GLU A 90 -16.79 -1.97 20.83
C GLU A 90 -17.26 -0.53 21.17
N ILE A 91 -18.12 0.07 20.33
CA ILE A 91 -18.75 1.37 20.60
C ILE A 91 -20.27 1.21 20.50
N ALA A 92 -20.95 1.31 21.63
CA ALA A 92 -22.41 1.37 21.68
C ALA A 92 -22.92 2.80 21.44
N MET A 93 -23.97 2.96 20.63
CA MET A 93 -24.70 4.22 20.47
C MET A 93 -26.16 4.07 20.86
N GLY A 94 -26.73 5.10 21.51
CA GLY A 94 -28.11 5.14 21.99
C GLY A 94 -28.88 6.37 21.50
N PHE A 95 -30.19 6.37 21.73
CA PHE A 95 -31.16 7.31 21.13
C PHE A 95 -31.00 8.77 21.65
N ILE A 96 -30.38 9.63 20.85
CA ILE A 96 -30.20 11.07 21.11
C ILE A 96 -30.72 11.89 19.93
N CYS A 97 -31.56 12.88 20.20
CA CYS A 97 -32.02 13.87 19.21
C CYS A 97 -30.89 14.86 18.87
N PRO A 98 -30.46 14.98 17.60
CA PRO A 98 -29.31 15.83 17.25
C PRO A 98 -29.64 17.33 17.32
N GLU A 99 -30.88 17.74 17.06
CA GLU A 99 -31.29 19.16 17.08
C GLU A 99 -31.52 19.68 18.50
N CYS A 100 -32.11 18.84 19.36
CA CYS A 100 -32.57 19.22 20.69
C CYS A 100 -31.68 18.70 21.84
N LYS A 101 -30.71 17.81 21.56
CA LYS A 101 -29.75 17.20 22.51
C LYS A 101 -30.37 16.44 23.70
N VAL A 102 -31.66 16.12 23.63
CA VAL A 102 -32.37 15.30 24.63
C VAL A 102 -32.17 13.80 24.32
N LYS A 103 -32.01 13.00 25.39
CA LYS A 103 -32.00 11.53 25.34
C LYS A 103 -33.42 10.99 25.47
N PHE A 104 -33.78 10.05 24.59
CA PHE A 104 -35.11 9.41 24.57
C PHE A 104 -34.99 7.94 24.99
N GLN A 105 -36.04 7.41 25.63
CA GLN A 105 -36.00 6.05 26.19
C GLN A 105 -36.40 4.97 25.18
N SER A 106 -37.12 5.34 24.12
CA SER A 106 -37.43 4.47 22.98
C SER A 106 -37.51 5.26 21.67
N ALA A 107 -37.45 4.55 20.54
CA ALA A 107 -37.62 5.17 19.21
C ALA A 107 -39.02 5.77 19.00
N GLU A 108 -40.05 5.22 19.66
CA GLU A 108 -41.45 5.67 19.54
C GLU A 108 -41.66 7.07 20.15
N GLN A 109 -40.96 7.38 21.25
CA GLN A 109 -40.99 8.72 21.87
C GLN A 109 -40.37 9.81 20.98
N LEU A 110 -39.40 9.45 20.14
CA LEU A 110 -38.82 10.36 19.16
C LEU A 110 -39.81 10.66 18.02
N GLY A 111 -40.64 9.69 17.63
CA GLY A 111 -41.67 9.85 16.61
C GLY A 111 -42.79 10.82 17.01
N THR A 112 -43.22 10.81 18.28
CA THR A 112 -44.30 11.69 18.76
C THR A 112 -43.91 13.17 18.81
N HIS A 113 -42.61 13.47 18.94
CA HIS A 113 -42.08 14.84 19.03
C HIS A 113 -42.31 15.67 17.76
N TYR A 114 -42.45 15.04 16.59
CA TYR A 114 -42.64 15.72 15.30
C TYR A 114 -44.12 15.90 14.88
N GLY A 115 -45.09 15.58 15.75
CA GLY A 115 -46.44 15.20 15.34
C GLY A 115 -47.58 16.23 15.31
N ASN A 116 -47.41 17.49 15.72
CA ASN A 116 -48.56 18.43 15.91
C ASN A 116 -48.68 19.55 14.85
N SER A 117 -49.32 19.17 13.73
CA SER A 117 -50.32 19.86 12.85
C SER A 117 -50.71 21.35 13.06
N TYR A 118 -51.29 22.11 12.11
CA TYR A 118 -52.01 21.92 10.81
C TYR A 118 -51.60 23.06 9.82
N GLU A 119 -52.28 23.34 8.69
CA GLU A 119 -52.19 22.69 7.36
C GLU A 119 -52.58 23.70 6.22
N ASP A 120 -52.07 23.49 5.01
CA ASP A 120 -52.59 23.95 3.70
C ASP A 120 -52.26 22.85 2.68
N VAL A 121 -52.93 22.73 1.53
CA VAL A 121 -52.83 21.56 0.63
C VAL A 121 -51.43 21.43 -0.01
N HIS A 122 -50.77 22.56 -0.29
CA HIS A 122 -49.37 22.58 -0.71
C HIS A 122 -48.43 22.20 0.45
N ASP A 123 -48.80 22.63 1.65
CA ASP A 123 -48.11 22.34 2.90
C ASP A 123 -48.24 20.86 3.29
N LYS A 124 -49.32 20.17 2.90
CA LYS A 124 -49.47 18.72 3.04
C LYS A 124 -48.50 17.96 2.14
N PHE A 125 -48.37 18.34 0.87
CA PHE A 125 -47.34 17.77 -0.01
C PHE A 125 -45.93 17.98 0.56
N LEU A 126 -45.64 19.18 1.06
CA LEU A 126 -44.37 19.45 1.73
C LEU A 126 -44.23 18.63 3.03
N ARG A 127 -45.26 18.49 3.86
CA ARG A 127 -45.25 17.66 5.08
C ARG A 127 -45.07 16.16 4.79
N ASP A 128 -45.57 15.65 3.67
CA ASP A 128 -45.45 14.24 3.30
C ASP A 128 -44.10 13.95 2.60
N LEU A 129 -43.56 14.92 1.85
CA LEU A 129 -42.31 14.79 1.09
C LEU A 129 -41.06 15.20 1.89
N VAL A 130 -41.12 16.23 2.74
CA VAL A 130 -39.97 16.73 3.53
C VAL A 130 -39.39 15.66 4.46
N PRO A 131 -40.17 14.85 5.20
CA PRO A 131 -39.61 13.76 6.02
C PRO A 131 -38.87 12.73 5.17
N GLN A 132 -39.43 12.37 4.01
CA GLN A 132 -38.82 11.38 3.10
C GLN A 132 -37.55 11.92 2.44
N LEU A 133 -37.53 13.18 2.00
CA LEU A 133 -36.31 13.83 1.49
C LEU A 133 -35.27 14.07 2.59
N THR A 134 -35.70 14.30 3.83
CA THR A 134 -34.80 14.42 4.99
C THR A 134 -34.19 13.07 5.32
N GLU A 135 -34.98 11.98 5.33
CA GLU A 135 -34.46 10.62 5.47
C GLU A 135 -33.51 10.28 4.31
N LEU A 136 -33.86 10.58 3.06
CA LEU A 136 -33.04 10.28 1.89
C LEU A 136 -31.71 11.07 1.93
N LYS A 137 -31.75 12.34 2.35
CA LYS A 137 -30.55 13.17 2.58
C LYS A 137 -29.69 12.59 3.72
N GLN A 138 -30.30 12.17 4.82
CA GLN A 138 -29.59 11.58 5.96
C GLN A 138 -28.96 10.24 5.59
N GLN A 139 -29.68 9.37 4.86
CA GLN A 139 -29.15 8.13 4.30
C GLN A 139 -28.00 8.42 3.33
N SER A 140 -28.15 9.37 2.40
CA SER A 140 -27.10 9.76 1.46
C SER A 140 -25.83 10.26 2.14
N LEU A 141 -25.95 11.08 3.19
CA LEU A 141 -24.83 11.53 4.01
C LEU A 141 -24.16 10.37 4.78
N ALA A 142 -24.97 9.46 5.35
CA ALA A 142 -24.46 8.28 6.04
C ALA A 142 -23.73 7.32 5.08
N LEU A 143 -24.30 7.07 3.89
CA LEU A 143 -23.68 6.30 2.82
C LEU A 143 -22.36 6.93 2.36
N GLY A 144 -22.32 8.24 2.16
CA GLY A 144 -21.10 8.98 1.83
C GLY A 144 -20.00 8.78 2.88
N SER A 145 -20.32 9.04 4.16
CA SER A 145 -19.34 8.86 5.24
C SER A 145 -18.88 7.40 5.43
N ALA A 146 -19.76 6.43 5.17
CA ALA A 146 -19.41 5.01 5.19
C ALA A 146 -18.48 4.63 4.03
N LEU A 147 -18.73 5.16 2.82
CA LEU A 147 -17.87 4.99 1.65
C LEU A 147 -16.48 5.63 1.87
N ASP A 148 -16.43 6.85 2.40
CA ASP A 148 -15.17 7.52 2.75
C ASP A 148 -14.36 6.70 3.76
N THR A 149 -15.02 6.18 4.79
CA THR A 149 -14.39 5.31 5.81
C THR A 149 -13.86 4.01 5.20
N GLN A 150 -14.63 3.35 4.32
CA GLN A 150 -14.20 2.13 3.63
C GLN A 150 -13.05 2.38 2.67
N ASN A 151 -13.05 3.53 1.96
CA ASN A 151 -12.00 3.91 1.04
C ASN A 151 -10.68 4.18 1.80
N GLU A 152 -10.75 4.82 2.98
CA GLU A 152 -9.58 4.98 3.84
C GLU A 152 -9.08 3.63 4.37
N GLN A 153 -9.99 2.73 4.81
CA GLN A 153 -9.64 1.39 5.27
C GLN A 153 -8.99 0.55 4.16
N LEU A 154 -9.49 0.64 2.92
CA LEU A 154 -8.89 0.01 1.73
C LEU A 154 -7.46 0.52 1.48
N GLY A 155 -7.23 1.84 1.57
CA GLY A 155 -5.89 2.42 1.45
C GLY A 155 -4.93 1.94 2.54
N ARG A 156 -5.40 1.80 3.79
CA ARG A 156 -4.61 1.21 4.88
C ARG A 156 -4.31 -0.27 4.62
N LEU A 157 -5.32 -1.04 4.18
CA LEU A 157 -5.22 -2.47 3.84
C LEU A 157 -4.18 -2.72 2.75
N ASP A 158 -4.26 -2.01 1.60
CA ASP A 158 -3.31 -2.15 0.50
C ASP A 158 -1.86 -1.87 0.97
N SER A 159 -1.65 -0.80 1.75
CA SER A 159 -0.35 -0.50 2.34
C SER A 159 0.19 -1.62 3.25
N LYS A 160 -0.71 -2.34 3.92
CA LYS A 160 -0.38 -3.43 4.86
C LYS A 160 -0.12 -4.74 4.13
N ILE A 161 -0.93 -5.08 3.14
CA ILE A 161 -0.72 -6.21 2.23
C ILE A 161 0.63 -6.06 1.52
N GLY A 162 0.96 -4.86 1.04
CA GLY A 162 2.26 -4.57 0.43
C GLY A 162 3.45 -4.82 1.37
N ARG A 163 3.32 -4.48 2.67
CA ARG A 163 4.34 -4.80 3.70
C ARG A 163 4.43 -6.31 3.95
N VAL A 164 3.31 -6.97 4.24
CA VAL A 164 3.23 -8.41 4.52
C VAL A 164 3.84 -9.22 3.38
N HIS A 165 3.46 -8.92 2.13
CA HIS A 165 3.93 -9.63 0.95
C HIS A 165 5.45 -9.45 0.74
N HIS A 166 5.96 -8.23 0.87
CA HIS A 166 7.39 -7.94 0.77
C HIS A 166 8.20 -8.67 1.87
N ASP A 167 7.66 -8.74 3.08
CA ASP A 167 8.31 -9.41 4.21
C ASP A 167 8.21 -10.95 4.13
N MET A 168 7.11 -11.49 3.61
CA MET A 168 6.96 -12.92 3.34
C MET A 168 7.95 -13.41 2.27
N LYS A 169 8.24 -12.60 1.24
CA LYS A 169 9.31 -12.89 0.28
C LYS A 169 10.67 -13.04 0.98
N LYS A 170 11.05 -12.13 1.89
CA LYS A 170 12.31 -12.23 2.66
C LYS A 170 12.38 -13.53 3.47
N VAL A 171 11.29 -13.89 4.15
CA VAL A 171 11.17 -15.13 4.94
C VAL A 171 11.36 -16.36 4.06
N GLY A 172 10.70 -16.43 2.90
CA GLY A 172 10.85 -17.55 1.95
C GLY A 172 12.28 -17.72 1.43
N ILE A 173 12.95 -16.61 1.09
CA ILE A 173 14.35 -16.65 0.60
C ILE A 173 15.31 -17.10 1.72
N GLN A 174 15.13 -16.60 2.95
CA GLN A 174 15.92 -17.03 4.10
C GLN A 174 15.69 -18.51 4.45
N ALA A 175 14.43 -18.97 4.41
CA ALA A 175 14.10 -20.37 4.66
C ALA A 175 14.76 -21.32 3.62
N ASN A 176 14.65 -21.01 2.33
CA ASN A 176 15.31 -21.78 1.26
C ASN A 176 16.83 -21.86 1.46
N LYS A 177 17.45 -20.78 1.93
CA LYS A 177 18.89 -20.74 2.25
C LYS A 177 19.27 -21.65 3.43
N ILE A 178 18.48 -21.65 4.52
CA ILE A 178 18.71 -22.55 5.66
C ILE A 178 18.51 -24.02 5.26
N MET A 179 17.57 -24.31 4.36
CA MET A 179 17.34 -25.65 3.81
C MET A 179 18.45 -26.13 2.85
N GLY A 180 19.49 -25.33 2.58
CA GLY A 180 20.63 -25.71 1.73
C GLY A 180 20.29 -25.89 0.25
N LYS A 181 19.09 -25.48 -0.20
CA LYS A 181 18.68 -25.57 -1.60
C LYS A 181 19.48 -24.57 -2.44
N LYS A 182 20.48 -25.04 -3.19
CA LYS A 182 21.18 -24.26 -4.21
C LYS A 182 20.26 -24.07 -5.43
N ALA A 183 19.58 -22.93 -5.51
CA ALA A 183 18.93 -22.50 -6.74
C ALA A 183 20.00 -22.24 -7.83
N PRO A 184 19.73 -22.55 -9.11
CA PRO A 184 20.65 -22.26 -10.19
C PRO A 184 20.78 -20.75 -10.40
N VAL A 185 21.96 -20.29 -10.81
CA VAL A 185 22.20 -18.88 -11.15
C VAL A 185 21.92 -18.70 -12.65
N VAL A 186 20.89 -17.92 -12.99
CA VAL A 186 20.41 -17.77 -14.37
C VAL A 186 20.73 -16.36 -14.85
N PHE A 187 21.52 -16.23 -15.92
CA PHE A 187 21.78 -14.94 -16.59
C PHE A 187 20.51 -14.44 -17.29
N ARG A 188 20.27 -13.12 -17.23
CA ARG A 188 19.09 -12.49 -17.85
C ARG A 188 19.42 -11.46 -18.93
N PHE A 189 20.17 -10.42 -18.60
CA PHE A 189 20.50 -9.31 -19.51
C PHE A 189 21.68 -8.48 -18.99
N ARG A 190 22.26 -7.63 -19.83
CA ARG A 190 23.27 -6.62 -19.49
C ARG A 190 22.62 -5.27 -19.18
N CYS A 191 23.04 -4.62 -18.10
CA CYS A 191 22.46 -3.37 -17.64
C CYS A 191 23.50 -2.38 -17.09
N ALA A 192 23.08 -1.11 -17.00
CA ALA A 192 23.75 -0.07 -16.22
C ALA A 192 22.76 0.57 -15.24
N PHE A 193 23.23 1.00 -14.07
CA PHE A 193 22.39 1.66 -13.07
C PHE A 193 22.60 3.17 -13.09
N GLN A 194 21.60 3.95 -13.48
CA GLN A 194 21.62 5.40 -13.36
C GLN A 194 20.88 5.82 -12.08
N GLU A 195 21.53 6.53 -11.17
CA GLU A 195 20.87 7.07 -9.98
C GLU A 195 20.03 8.31 -10.35
N ALA A 196 18.82 8.40 -9.80
CA ALA A 196 17.78 9.28 -10.33
C ALA A 196 17.98 10.77 -10.03
N GLN A 197 18.71 11.11 -8.97
CA GLN A 197 18.88 12.48 -8.47
C GLN A 197 20.12 13.13 -9.09
N SER A 198 21.27 12.47 -8.95
CA SER A 198 22.56 12.87 -9.52
C SER A 198 22.66 12.63 -11.02
N ARG A 199 21.82 11.76 -11.59
CA ARG A 199 21.88 11.24 -12.98
C ARG A 199 23.18 10.50 -13.33
N ARG A 200 24.02 10.20 -12.33
CA ARG A 200 25.26 9.45 -12.52
C ARG A 200 25.02 7.96 -12.56
N PHE A 201 25.84 7.28 -13.35
CA PHE A 201 25.94 5.85 -13.41
C PHE A 201 26.78 5.30 -12.27
N LEU A 202 26.31 4.19 -11.70
CA LEU A 202 27.09 3.33 -10.82
C LEU A 202 28.27 2.77 -11.60
N ARG A 203 29.45 2.80 -10.99
CA ARG A 203 30.71 2.37 -11.60
C ARG A 203 31.52 1.53 -10.63
N ASP A 204 32.09 0.44 -11.14
CA ASP A 204 33.14 -0.36 -10.52
C ASP A 204 34.50 0.33 -10.68
N VAL A 205 34.93 1.00 -9.61
CA VAL A 205 36.26 1.60 -9.48
C VAL A 205 37.06 0.73 -8.53
N ASP A 206 37.61 -0.35 -9.09
CA ASP A 206 38.56 -1.26 -8.45
C ASP A 206 37.96 -1.94 -7.19
N GLY A 207 36.69 -2.34 -7.31
CA GLY A 207 35.90 -2.93 -6.22
C GLY A 207 35.09 -1.91 -5.39
N GLU A 208 35.27 -0.61 -5.61
CA GLU A 208 34.40 0.43 -5.05
C GLU A 208 33.18 0.66 -5.96
N ALA A 209 31.99 0.70 -5.36
CA ALA A 209 30.74 0.97 -6.07
C ALA A 209 30.39 2.47 -5.97
N LEU A 210 30.76 3.26 -7.00
CA LEU A 210 30.72 4.73 -6.97
C LEU A 210 29.79 5.35 -8.03
N LEU A 211 29.06 6.40 -7.64
CA LEU A 211 28.27 7.24 -8.56
C LEU A 211 29.14 8.33 -9.20
N SER A 212 29.84 7.98 -10.28
CA SER A 212 30.98 8.78 -10.77
C SER A 212 30.97 9.16 -12.25
N ALA A 213 30.11 8.56 -13.08
CA ALA A 213 30.10 8.83 -14.52
C ALA A 213 28.75 9.39 -14.98
N ASP A 214 28.76 10.46 -15.78
CA ASP A 214 27.52 11.08 -16.30
C ASP A 214 26.98 10.34 -17.55
N VAL A 215 27.78 9.47 -18.15
CA VAL A 215 27.44 8.55 -19.26
C VAL A 215 27.95 7.13 -18.95
N VAL A 216 27.46 6.11 -19.67
CA VAL A 216 27.94 4.73 -19.51
C VAL A 216 29.38 4.63 -20.03
N VAL A 217 30.31 4.29 -19.13
CA VAL A 217 31.75 4.11 -19.42
C VAL A 217 32.24 2.76 -18.92
N ASP A 218 33.52 2.44 -19.13
CA ASP A 218 34.13 1.23 -18.55
C ASP A 218 33.92 1.15 -17.02
N GLY A 219 33.49 -0.02 -16.55
CA GLY A 219 33.06 -0.27 -15.18
C GLY A 219 31.60 0.07 -14.85
N CYS A 220 30.81 0.67 -15.75
CA CYS A 220 29.39 0.94 -15.52
C CYS A 220 28.43 -0.20 -15.92
N THR A 221 28.96 -1.22 -16.60
CA THR A 221 28.15 -2.33 -17.12
C THR A 221 28.16 -3.53 -16.19
N PHE A 222 26.96 -4.05 -15.91
CA PHE A 222 26.73 -5.22 -15.07
C PHE A 222 25.91 -6.27 -15.82
N ARG A 223 26.15 -7.54 -15.53
CA ARG A 223 25.29 -8.67 -15.93
C ARG A 223 24.30 -8.96 -14.82
N ALA A 224 23.01 -8.97 -15.15
CA ALA A 224 21.93 -9.30 -14.25
C ALA A 224 21.68 -10.81 -14.22
N TYR A 225 21.61 -11.37 -13.02
CA TYR A 225 21.33 -12.79 -12.77
C TYR A 225 20.17 -12.94 -11.77
N THR A 226 19.42 -14.04 -11.85
CA THR A 226 18.41 -14.44 -10.85
C THR A 226 18.74 -15.79 -10.22
N LEU A 227 18.23 -16.04 -9.01
CA LEU A 227 18.32 -17.37 -8.36
C LEU A 227 17.14 -18.27 -8.78
N GLY A 228 17.27 -18.92 -9.93
CA GLY A 228 16.22 -19.71 -10.57
C GLY A 228 15.32 -18.87 -11.48
N ASP A 229 14.34 -19.56 -12.10
CA ASP A 229 13.57 -19.01 -13.21
C ASP A 229 12.50 -17.99 -12.80
N ASP A 230 11.90 -18.15 -11.61
CA ASP A 230 10.80 -17.29 -11.10
C ASP A 230 11.20 -16.48 -9.84
N SER A 231 12.46 -16.08 -9.73
CA SER A 231 13.00 -15.45 -8.52
C SER A 231 13.16 -13.94 -8.65
N ASP A 232 12.53 -13.20 -7.73
CA ASP A 232 12.73 -11.75 -7.53
C ASP A 232 14.11 -11.39 -6.92
N VAL A 233 14.99 -12.38 -6.69
CA VAL A 233 16.33 -12.16 -6.13
C VAL A 233 17.33 -11.98 -7.26
N TRP A 234 17.84 -10.76 -7.37
CA TRP A 234 18.78 -10.33 -8.39
C TRP A 234 20.20 -10.22 -7.86
N GLY A 235 21.16 -10.57 -8.72
CA GLY A 235 22.60 -10.37 -8.53
C GLY A 235 23.18 -9.66 -9.74
N PHE A 236 24.13 -8.76 -9.51
CA PHE A 236 24.69 -7.91 -10.55
C PHE A 236 26.21 -8.05 -10.58
N GLN A 237 26.74 -8.71 -11.61
CA GLN A 237 28.18 -8.93 -11.78
C GLN A 237 28.78 -7.83 -12.67
N SER A 238 29.81 -7.13 -12.22
CA SER A 238 30.54 -6.17 -13.04
C SER A 238 31.24 -6.88 -14.19
N GLU A 239 31.08 -6.39 -15.43
CA GLU A 239 31.84 -6.93 -16.57
C GLU A 239 33.33 -6.58 -16.51
N LYS A 240 33.72 -5.54 -15.76
CA LYS A 240 35.11 -5.09 -15.62
C LYS A 240 35.92 -6.01 -14.70
N SER A 241 35.40 -6.30 -13.50
CA SER A 241 36.12 -7.10 -12.49
C SER A 241 35.67 -8.55 -12.39
N SER A 242 34.57 -8.92 -13.06
CA SER A 242 33.85 -10.20 -12.86
C SER A 242 33.36 -10.44 -11.43
N ASN A 243 33.40 -9.44 -10.54
CA ASN A 243 32.87 -9.54 -9.18
C ASN A 243 31.41 -9.07 -9.13
N PHE A 244 30.65 -9.65 -8.21
CA PHE A 244 29.30 -9.23 -7.86
C PHE A 244 29.31 -7.94 -7.02
N LEU A 245 28.39 -7.06 -7.37
CA LEU A 245 27.90 -5.97 -6.53
C LEU A 245 27.30 -6.57 -5.26
N GLY A 246 27.66 -6.03 -4.11
CA GLY A 246 27.18 -6.49 -2.81
C GLY A 246 27.48 -5.50 -1.70
N VAL A 247 27.19 -5.90 -0.46
CA VAL A 247 27.32 -5.05 0.73
C VAL A 247 28.37 -5.62 1.68
N ASN A 248 29.37 -4.82 2.05
CA ASN A 248 30.38 -5.28 3.00
C ASN A 248 29.86 -5.25 4.45
N ARG A 249 30.64 -5.81 5.40
CA ARG A 249 30.29 -5.89 6.82
C ARG A 249 29.98 -4.53 7.49
N TYR A 250 30.44 -3.42 6.91
CA TYR A 250 30.21 -2.05 7.39
C TYR A 250 29.00 -1.37 6.74
N GLY A 251 28.25 -2.07 5.89
CA GLY A 251 27.08 -1.51 5.19
C GLY A 251 27.42 -0.62 4.01
N ASN A 252 28.67 -0.64 3.50
CA ASN A 252 29.05 0.07 2.28
C ASN A 252 28.85 -0.85 1.06
N LEU A 253 28.38 -0.30 -0.05
CA LEU A 253 28.24 -1.01 -1.32
C LEU A 253 29.62 -1.20 -1.97
N LYS A 254 29.90 -2.40 -2.50
CA LYS A 254 31.18 -2.81 -3.10
C LYS A 254 30.95 -3.73 -4.29
N VAL A 255 31.95 -3.86 -5.16
CA VAL A 255 31.99 -4.80 -6.30
C VAL A 255 33.10 -5.82 -6.06
N GLN A 256 32.91 -6.64 -5.02
CA GLN A 256 33.94 -7.54 -4.47
C GLN A 256 33.42 -8.95 -4.15
N GLY A 257 32.14 -9.25 -4.42
CA GLY A 257 31.59 -10.58 -4.20
C GLY A 257 32.11 -11.55 -5.25
N ALA A 258 32.84 -12.60 -4.86
CA ALA A 258 33.28 -13.64 -5.80
C ALA A 258 32.10 -14.46 -6.35
N ASP A 259 31.02 -14.58 -5.57
CA ASP A 259 29.85 -15.43 -5.83
C ASP A 259 28.54 -14.71 -5.49
N PHE A 260 27.45 -15.11 -6.13
CA PHE A 260 26.10 -14.59 -5.90
C PHE A 260 25.40 -15.25 -4.69
N ASN A 261 25.87 -14.98 -3.47
CA ASN A 261 25.58 -15.82 -2.30
C ASN A 261 24.70 -15.22 -1.18
N SER A 262 24.86 -13.94 -0.82
CA SER A 262 24.15 -13.36 0.32
C SER A 262 24.09 -11.84 0.28
N TYR A 263 25.25 -11.18 0.37
CA TYR A 263 25.33 -9.73 0.42
C TYR A 263 25.17 -9.10 -0.97
N GLU A 264 25.20 -9.96 -1.98
CA GLU A 264 25.02 -9.74 -3.41
C GLU A 264 23.55 -9.95 -3.83
N HIS A 265 22.66 -10.30 -2.89
CA HIS A 265 21.24 -10.56 -3.15
C HIS A 265 20.40 -9.31 -2.98
N PHE A 266 19.87 -8.80 -4.10
CA PHE A 266 19.02 -7.61 -4.13
C PHE A 266 17.59 -7.94 -4.57
N LEU A 267 16.61 -7.30 -3.94
CA LEU A 267 15.27 -7.17 -4.50
C LEU A 267 15.20 -5.86 -5.30
N VAL A 268 14.56 -5.93 -6.47
CA VAL A 268 14.40 -4.82 -7.42
C VAL A 268 12.93 -4.77 -7.84
N GLU A 269 12.29 -3.60 -7.77
CA GLU A 269 10.90 -3.43 -8.19
C GLU A 269 10.84 -3.14 -9.70
N SER A 270 9.88 -3.75 -10.40
CA SER A 270 9.62 -3.44 -11.83
C SER A 270 8.94 -2.07 -11.97
N LYS A 271 9.74 -1.00 -11.88
CA LYS A 271 9.34 0.42 -11.98
C LYS A 271 10.43 1.20 -12.71
N ALA A 272 10.05 2.26 -13.42
CA ALA A 272 10.98 3.13 -14.17
C ALA A 272 12.11 3.73 -13.30
N SER A 273 11.89 3.85 -11.98
CA SER A 273 12.93 4.15 -10.99
C SER A 273 12.64 3.39 -9.71
N THR A 274 13.53 2.47 -9.35
CA THR A 274 13.40 1.51 -8.25
C THR A 274 14.45 1.73 -7.16
N PRO A 275 14.13 1.61 -5.87
CA PRO A 275 15.15 1.41 -4.85
C PRO A 275 15.79 0.02 -5.03
N LEU A 276 16.99 -0.17 -4.48
CA LEU A 276 17.65 -1.48 -4.38
C LEU A 276 17.62 -1.93 -2.91
N PHE A 277 17.20 -3.17 -2.64
CA PHE A 277 17.13 -3.72 -1.28
C PHE A 277 18.06 -4.93 -1.13
N CYS A 278 19.14 -4.82 -0.36
CA CYS A 278 19.99 -5.98 -0.04
C CYS A 278 19.31 -6.84 1.04
N LEU A 279 19.14 -8.14 0.79
CA LEU A 279 18.47 -9.07 1.72
C LEU A 279 19.28 -9.38 2.98
N SER A 280 20.62 -9.44 2.87
CA SER A 280 21.48 -9.95 3.95
C SER A 280 22.07 -8.88 4.86
N SER A 281 21.87 -7.59 4.55
CA SER A 281 22.31 -6.49 5.41
C SER A 281 21.62 -6.48 6.79
N TYR A 282 22.17 -5.72 7.73
CA TYR A 282 21.59 -5.49 9.06
C TYR A 282 21.15 -6.78 9.80
N PHE A 283 22.03 -7.78 9.85
CA PHE A 283 21.79 -9.05 10.56
C PHE A 283 20.51 -9.78 10.08
N GLY A 284 20.27 -9.79 8.77
CA GLY A 284 19.12 -10.46 8.15
C GLY A 284 17.81 -9.67 8.18
N LEU A 285 17.82 -8.41 8.64
CA LEU A 285 16.71 -7.48 8.44
C LEU A 285 16.66 -6.90 7.01
N GLY A 286 17.78 -7.00 6.29
CA GLY A 286 18.01 -6.36 5.01
C GLY A 286 18.12 -4.84 5.11
N GLY A 287 18.32 -4.19 3.96
CA GLY A 287 18.46 -2.75 3.92
C GLY A 287 18.40 -2.12 2.54
N TRP A 288 17.99 -0.85 2.52
CA TRP A 288 17.88 -0.04 1.31
C TRP A 288 19.22 0.60 0.97
N VAL A 289 19.61 0.57 -0.30
CA VAL A 289 20.73 1.38 -0.81
C VAL A 289 20.39 2.86 -0.68
N THR A 290 21.31 3.66 -0.17
CA THR A 290 21.22 5.12 -0.05
C THR A 290 22.56 5.79 -0.36
N SER A 291 22.50 6.98 -0.92
CA SER A 291 23.64 7.90 -1.04
C SER A 291 23.85 8.62 0.29
N LYS A 292 25.11 8.78 0.71
CA LYS A 292 25.39 9.60 1.90
C LYS A 292 25.29 11.08 1.54
N GLU A 293 24.65 11.85 2.40
CA GLU A 293 24.81 13.30 2.40
C GLU A 293 26.09 13.67 3.18
N PRO A 294 26.85 14.69 2.74
CA PRO A 294 26.67 15.45 1.51
C PRO A 294 27.10 14.68 0.25
N LEU A 295 26.49 15.03 -0.89
CA LEU A 295 26.69 14.46 -2.23
C LEU A 295 28.15 14.43 -2.75
N SER A 296 29.10 15.01 -2.00
CA SER A 296 30.54 14.96 -2.30
C SER A 296 31.12 13.55 -2.16
N ASP A 297 30.63 12.73 -1.23
CA ASP A 297 31.10 11.36 -1.09
C ASP A 297 30.26 10.47 -2.02
N SER A 298 30.75 10.21 -3.24
CA SER A 298 30.05 9.45 -4.30
C SER A 298 29.84 7.95 -3.98
N LYS A 299 29.91 7.57 -2.70
CA LYS A 299 29.81 6.23 -2.17
C LYS A 299 28.38 5.90 -1.78
N LEU A 300 27.97 4.68 -2.09
CA LEU A 300 26.69 4.13 -1.66
C LEU A 300 26.84 3.33 -0.37
N SER A 301 25.83 3.43 0.49
CA SER A 301 25.73 2.68 1.74
C SER A 301 24.33 2.11 1.92
N ILE A 302 24.11 1.33 2.97
CA ILE A 302 22.83 0.71 3.28
C ILE A 302 22.24 1.33 4.57
N ILE A 303 20.96 1.67 4.54
CA ILE A 303 20.14 1.98 5.71
C ILE A 303 19.20 0.83 6.05
N ARG A 304 18.78 0.72 7.31
CA ARG A 304 17.95 -0.41 7.78
C ARG A 304 16.68 -0.57 6.94
N GLY A 305 16.36 -1.80 6.56
CA GLY A 305 15.28 -2.16 5.64
C GLY A 305 13.85 -2.04 6.16
N THR A 306 13.51 -0.96 6.87
CA THR A 306 12.15 -0.70 7.35
C THR A 306 11.33 0.11 6.32
N PRO A 307 9.98 0.15 6.43
CA PRO A 307 9.14 0.97 5.55
C PRO A 307 9.43 2.47 5.67
N GLU A 308 9.74 2.96 6.88
CA GLU A 308 9.96 4.39 7.18
C GLU A 308 11.26 4.90 6.56
N ASN A 309 12.24 4.03 6.38
CA ASN A 309 13.51 4.33 5.70
C ASN A 309 13.42 4.21 4.17
N LYS A 310 12.38 3.59 3.62
CA LYS A 310 12.24 3.38 2.16
C LYS A 310 12.21 4.70 1.36
N PRO A 311 11.59 5.81 1.83
CA PRO A 311 11.66 7.11 1.15
C PRO A 311 13.07 7.70 1.07
N ALA A 312 13.96 7.36 2.01
CA ALA A 312 15.37 7.79 2.02
C ALA A 312 16.31 6.85 1.22
N ALA A 313 15.74 5.88 0.50
CA ALA A 313 16.50 5.01 -0.40
C ALA A 313 16.88 5.76 -1.69
N ALA A 314 18.15 5.61 -2.11
CA ALA A 314 18.57 6.02 -3.43
C ALA A 314 17.79 5.22 -4.49
N ARG A 315 17.32 5.91 -5.52
CA ARG A 315 16.49 5.32 -6.58
C ARG A 315 17.29 5.22 -7.87
N PHE A 316 17.22 4.06 -8.52
CA PHE A 316 17.98 3.74 -9.70
C PHE A 316 17.04 3.46 -10.87
N ARG A 317 17.37 4.00 -12.04
CA ARG A 317 16.86 3.52 -13.32
C ARG A 317 17.81 2.42 -13.79
N VAL A 318 17.29 1.21 -13.94
CA VAL A 318 18.02 0.12 -14.59
C VAL A 318 17.89 0.34 -16.09
N VAL A 319 19.00 0.64 -16.76
CA VAL A 319 19.08 0.81 -18.21
C VAL A 319 19.50 -0.53 -18.80
N ASN A 320 18.61 -1.19 -19.54
CA ASN A 320 18.98 -2.35 -20.34
C ASN A 320 19.87 -1.90 -21.50
N LEU A 321 20.98 -2.59 -21.73
CA LEU A 321 21.96 -2.24 -22.76
C LEU A 321 21.76 -3.05 -24.05
N GLU A 322 20.86 -4.03 -24.05
CA GLU A 322 20.56 -4.89 -25.20
C GLU A 322 19.41 -4.32 -26.07
N ASP A 323 18.51 -3.51 -25.50
CA ASP A 323 17.38 -2.87 -26.19
C ASP A 323 17.81 -1.90 -27.32
N GLY A 324 19.09 -1.53 -27.40
CA GLY A 324 19.64 -0.67 -28.46
C GLY A 324 20.09 -1.40 -29.73
N ILE A 325 19.96 -2.73 -29.81
CA ILE A 325 20.52 -3.53 -30.92
C ILE A 325 19.48 -3.79 -32.05
N HIS A 326 18.20 -3.52 -31.82
CA HIS A 326 17.13 -3.92 -32.74
C HIS A 326 16.68 -2.89 -33.79
N ASP A 327 17.06 -1.61 -33.68
CA ASP A 327 16.65 -0.56 -34.64
C ASP A 327 17.79 -0.16 -35.60
N ALA A 328 18.09 -1.05 -36.54
CA ALA A 328 18.79 -0.71 -37.79
C ALA A 328 18.32 -1.64 -38.92
N PRO A 329 17.35 -1.22 -39.76
CA PRO A 329 17.00 -1.98 -40.95
C PRO A 329 18.19 -1.98 -41.93
N ARG A 330 18.54 -3.17 -42.43
CA ARG A 330 19.43 -3.37 -43.59
C ARG A 330 18.62 -3.49 -44.86
#